data_AF-A0A6J5IQC1-F1
#
_entry.id   AF-A0A6J5IQC1-F1
#
_cell.length_a   1.000
_cell.length_b   1.000
_cell.length_c   1.000
_cell.angle_alpha   90.00
_cell.angle_beta   90.00
_cell.angle_gamma   90.00
#
_symmetry.space_group_name_H-M   'P 1'
#
loop_
_entity.id
_entity.type
_entity.pdbx_description
1 polymer ?
#
loop_
_entity_poly.entity_id
_entity_poly.type
_entity_poly.pdbx_seq_one_letter_code
_entity_poly.pdbx_strand_id
1 'polypeptide(L)'
;MSVAFRIEVTLLLVGDTRAPATDTCEVVHADNGPALSPLRRCHPRPPPLSFPRHPPTHDTMTPQETIDRMEIQDLLTRYCHAVDRHDWHEFERLFATNATLDYTAFGGPVGSRAEIAAYLEQVTSAMRGTQHTISTSLLVVDGDAATARTAGHAMMISADETGVDRVCFVGLWYRDLLVRTECGWRIRSRSQERSWMHDAPPVATD
;
A
#
# COMPACT_ATOMS: atom_id res chain seq x y z
N MET A 1 -25.09 10.18 -24.43
CA MET A 1 -25.53 9.89 -23.04
C MET A 1 -24.30 9.39 -22.30
N SER A 2 -23.65 10.26 -21.52
CA SER A 2 -22.44 9.91 -20.76
C SER A 2 -22.87 9.63 -19.32
N VAL A 3 -22.68 8.40 -18.85
CA VAL A 3 -22.97 8.01 -17.47
C VAL A 3 -21.71 8.30 -16.66
N ALA A 4 -21.71 9.42 -15.94
CA ALA A 4 -20.67 9.76 -14.99
C ALA A 4 -20.82 8.88 -13.74
N PHE A 5 -19.88 7.95 -13.52
CA PHE A 5 -19.75 7.25 -12.25
C PHE A 5 -19.06 8.19 -11.26
N ARG A 6 -19.84 8.73 -10.31
CA ARG A 6 -19.34 9.46 -9.14
C ARG A 6 -18.66 8.45 -8.21
N ILE A 7 -17.36 8.60 -7.99
CA ILE A 7 -16.69 8.01 -6.82
C ILE A 7 -16.79 9.05 -5.72
N GLU A 8 -17.78 8.94 -4.84
CA GLU A 8 -17.86 9.77 -3.63
C GLU A 8 -16.81 9.27 -2.62
N VAL A 9 -15.69 9.99 -2.53
CA VAL A 9 -14.77 9.87 -1.40
C VAL A 9 -15.39 10.64 -0.25
N THR A 10 -16.20 9.97 0.58
CA THR A 10 -16.73 10.57 1.80
C THR A 10 -15.59 10.81 2.79
N LEU A 11 -15.28 12.09 2.99
CA LEU A 11 -14.38 12.58 4.04
C LEU A 11 -15.06 12.37 5.41
N LEU A 12 -14.81 11.21 6.03
CA LEU A 12 -15.23 10.98 7.42
C LEU A 12 -14.30 11.78 8.35
N LEU A 13 -14.78 12.96 8.73
CA LEU A 13 -14.27 13.70 9.88
C LEU A 13 -14.45 12.83 11.13
N VAL A 14 -13.35 12.34 11.69
CA VAL A 14 -13.34 11.59 12.95
C VAL A 14 -13.65 12.56 14.09
N GLY A 15 -14.92 12.60 14.49
CA GLY A 15 -15.35 13.12 15.78
C GLY A 15 -14.99 12.13 16.88
N ASP A 16 -14.26 12.59 17.88
CA ASP A 16 -14.02 11.89 19.14
C ASP A 16 -15.34 11.56 19.83
N THR A 17 -15.62 10.26 20.06
CA THR A 17 -16.40 9.79 21.22
C THR A 17 -16.10 8.31 21.51
N ARG A 18 -15.72 8.02 22.75
CA ARG A 18 -15.72 6.68 23.36
C ARG A 18 -17.15 6.07 23.35
N ALA A 19 -17.37 4.95 22.66
CA ALA A 19 -18.42 3.96 22.95
C ALA A 19 -18.23 2.66 22.11
N PRO A 20 -18.67 1.48 22.58
CA PRO A 20 -18.27 0.17 22.04
C PRO A 20 -19.06 -0.27 20.80
N ALA A 21 -18.43 -1.16 20.02
CA ALA A 21 -18.91 -1.70 18.76
C ALA A 21 -20.25 -2.47 18.89
N THR A 22 -21.17 -2.21 17.97
CA THR A 22 -22.31 -3.09 17.67
C THR A 22 -22.27 -3.49 16.20
N ASP A 23 -22.19 -4.80 15.96
CA ASP A 23 -22.33 -5.45 14.66
C ASP A 23 -23.64 -5.06 13.97
N THR A 24 -23.57 -4.73 12.68
CA THR A 24 -24.73 -4.81 11.79
C THR A 24 -24.38 -5.65 10.56
N CYS A 25 -24.87 -6.89 10.56
CA CYS A 25 -24.90 -7.78 9.40
C CYS A 25 -26.15 -7.49 8.56
N GLU A 26 -25.99 -7.25 7.25
CA GLU A 26 -27.08 -7.24 6.29
C GLU A 26 -27.29 -8.67 5.74
N VAL A 27 -28.54 -9.15 5.77
CA VAL A 27 -28.95 -10.51 5.38
C VAL A 27 -29.42 -10.50 3.93
N VAL A 28 -28.79 -11.29 3.07
CA VAL A 28 -29.29 -11.59 1.72
C VAL A 28 -29.93 -12.99 1.76
N HIS A 29 -31.21 -13.09 1.42
CA HIS A 29 -31.94 -14.35 1.30
C HIS A 29 -31.54 -15.08 0.01
N ALA A 30 -31.25 -16.39 0.12
CA ALA A 30 -31.12 -17.30 -1.02
C ALA A 30 -32.17 -18.41 -0.89
N ASP A 31 -32.90 -18.66 -1.98
CA ASP A 31 -33.93 -19.68 -2.13
C ASP A 31 -33.37 -21.12 -2.10
N ASN A 32 -34.03 -21.96 -1.30
CA ASN A 32 -34.25 -23.41 -1.41
C ASN A 32 -33.10 -24.35 -1.88
N GLY A 33 -32.36 -24.89 -0.91
CA GLY A 33 -31.53 -26.10 -0.98
C GLY A 33 -30.91 -26.40 0.41
N PRO A 34 -30.55 -27.66 0.77
CA PRO A 34 -30.03 -27.94 2.11
C PRO A 34 -28.69 -27.21 2.31
N ALA A 35 -28.70 -26.24 3.22
CA ALA A 35 -27.60 -25.32 3.46
C ALA A 35 -26.38 -26.05 4.05
N LEU A 36 -25.37 -26.32 3.21
CA LEU A 36 -24.01 -26.52 3.69
C LEU A 36 -23.46 -25.15 4.10
N SER A 37 -23.05 -25.02 5.37
CA SER A 37 -22.45 -23.79 5.89
C SER A 37 -21.27 -23.35 5.03
N PRO A 38 -21.15 -22.07 4.65
CA PRO A 38 -19.98 -21.61 3.92
C PRO A 38 -18.76 -21.71 4.85
N LEU A 39 -17.83 -22.61 4.50
CA LEU A 39 -16.52 -22.67 5.15
C LEU A 39 -15.78 -21.37 4.82
N ARG A 40 -15.81 -20.40 5.75
CA ARG A 40 -14.87 -19.28 5.75
C ARG A 40 -13.46 -19.87 5.83
N ARG A 41 -12.71 -19.83 4.72
CA ARG A 41 -11.27 -20.06 4.77
C ARG A 41 -10.65 -18.87 5.50
N CYS A 42 -10.50 -18.99 6.81
CA CYS A 42 -9.62 -18.12 7.57
C CYS A 42 -8.20 -18.41 7.10
N HIS A 43 -7.69 -17.59 6.19
CA HIS A 43 -6.26 -17.56 5.94
C HIS A 43 -5.59 -17.08 7.24
N PRO A 44 -4.59 -17.81 7.77
CA PRO A 44 -3.88 -17.36 8.96
C PRO A 44 -3.29 -15.99 8.67
N ARG A 45 -3.62 -15.00 9.52
CA ARG A 45 -2.95 -13.70 9.51
C ARG A 45 -1.45 -13.98 9.68
N PRO A 46 -0.57 -13.47 8.82
CA PRO A 46 0.87 -13.62 9.03
C PRO A 46 1.21 -13.08 10.43
N PRO A 47 2.14 -13.72 11.16
CA PRO A 47 2.49 -13.28 12.51
C PRO A 47 2.89 -11.79 12.49
N PRO A 48 2.58 -11.05 13.57
CA PRO A 48 2.94 -9.64 13.65
C PRO A 48 4.45 -9.49 13.44
N LEU A 49 4.82 -8.63 12.48
CA LEU A 49 6.22 -8.33 12.17
C LEU A 49 6.91 -7.83 13.43
N SER A 50 7.80 -8.66 13.96
CA SER A 50 8.58 -8.33 15.13
C SER A 50 9.92 -7.77 14.65
N PHE A 51 10.06 -6.45 14.71
CA PHE A 51 11.35 -5.80 14.54
C PHE A 51 12.25 -6.24 15.71
N PRO A 52 13.50 -6.68 15.45
CA PRO A 52 14.47 -6.86 16.51
C PRO A 52 14.55 -5.56 17.32
N ARG A 53 14.34 -5.63 18.64
CA ARG A 53 14.42 -4.45 19.53
C ARG A 53 15.85 -3.95 19.73
N HIS A 54 16.85 -4.71 19.27
CA HIS A 54 18.26 -4.38 19.41
C HIS A 54 18.96 -4.40 18.05
N PRO A 55 19.80 -3.39 17.75
CA PRO A 55 20.69 -3.46 16.60
C PRO A 55 21.67 -4.63 16.80
N PRO A 56 22.02 -5.37 15.74
CA PRO A 56 23.08 -6.37 15.84
C PRO A 56 24.37 -5.70 16.34
N THR A 57 25.01 -6.32 17.32
CA THR A 57 26.29 -5.91 17.89
C THR A 57 27.35 -5.91 16.81
N HIS A 58 27.75 -4.74 16.30
CA HIS A 58 28.91 -4.47 15.43
C HIS A 58 29.52 -5.68 14.70
N ASP A 59 28.73 -6.41 13.93
CA ASP A 59 29.23 -7.29 12.89
C ASP A 59 29.25 -6.47 11.61
N THR A 60 30.42 -6.40 11.00
CA THR A 60 30.56 -5.74 9.69
C THR A 60 29.66 -6.49 8.71
N MET A 61 28.79 -5.75 8.00
CA MET A 61 27.92 -6.33 6.98
C MET A 61 28.73 -7.20 6.01
N THR A 62 28.18 -8.36 5.66
CA THR A 62 28.80 -9.23 4.66
C THR A 62 28.71 -8.59 3.26
N PRO A 63 29.58 -8.95 2.30
CA PRO A 63 29.44 -8.51 0.91
C PRO A 63 28.07 -8.87 0.32
N GLN A 64 27.55 -10.06 0.65
CA GLN A 64 26.23 -10.49 0.19
C GLN A 64 25.12 -9.61 0.77
N GLU A 65 25.15 -9.34 2.07
CA GLU A 65 24.16 -8.46 2.71
C GLU A 65 24.21 -7.04 2.13
N THR A 66 25.39 -6.55 1.74
CA THR A 66 25.53 -5.25 1.06
C THR A 66 24.82 -5.25 -0.29
N ILE A 67 25.03 -6.30 -1.10
CA ILE A 67 24.34 -6.48 -2.38
C ILE A 67 22.84 -6.56 -2.17
N ASP A 68 22.38 -7.34 -1.20
CA ASP A 68 20.95 -7.52 -0.91
C ASP A 68 20.27 -6.21 -0.54
N ARG A 69 20.92 -5.40 0.30
CA ARG A 69 20.41 -4.09 0.67
C ARG A 69 20.29 -3.15 -0.53
N MET A 70 21.25 -3.20 -1.46
CA MET A 70 21.19 -2.42 -2.71
C MET A 70 20.09 -2.92 -3.65
N GLU A 71 19.93 -4.23 -3.82
CA GLU A 71 18.87 -4.82 -4.64
C GLU A 71 17.47 -4.49 -4.08
N ILE A 72 17.32 -4.55 -2.76
CA ILE A 72 16.07 -4.16 -2.09
C ILE A 72 15.82 -2.66 -2.25
N GLN A 73 16.84 -1.81 -2.13
CA GLN A 73 16.67 -0.38 -2.36
C GLN A 73 16.23 -0.08 -3.80
N ASP A 74 16.85 -0.70 -4.80
CA ASP A 74 16.44 -0.59 -6.21
C ASP A 74 14.98 -1.05 -6.41
N LEU A 75 14.61 -2.19 -5.83
CA LEU A 75 13.25 -2.72 -5.87
C LEU A 75 12.22 -1.72 -5.31
N LEU A 76 12.50 -1.11 -4.16
CA LEU A 76 11.63 -0.12 -3.53
C LEU A 76 11.56 1.17 -4.34
N THR A 77 12.66 1.61 -4.94
CA THR A 77 12.70 2.78 -5.84
C THR A 77 11.92 2.53 -7.13
N ARG A 78 12.07 1.35 -7.74
CA ARG A 78 11.32 0.97 -8.95
C ARG A 78 9.82 0.94 -8.72
N TYR A 79 9.37 0.58 -7.52
CA TYR A 79 7.95 0.67 -7.16
C TYR A 79 7.41 2.10 -7.32
N CYS A 80 8.12 3.11 -6.81
CA CYS A 80 7.69 4.51 -6.95
C CYS A 80 7.53 4.88 -8.43
N HIS A 81 8.56 4.58 -9.24
CA HIS A 81 8.53 4.86 -10.67
C HIS A 81 7.49 4.05 -11.44
N ALA A 82 7.18 2.82 -11.02
CA ALA A 82 6.16 2.01 -11.68
C ALA A 82 4.76 2.62 -11.47
N VAL A 83 4.46 3.05 -10.24
CA VAL A 83 3.19 3.72 -9.94
C VAL A 83 3.08 5.06 -10.66
N ASP A 84 4.10 5.92 -10.56
CA ASP A 84 4.07 7.28 -11.12
C ASP A 84 4.04 7.31 -12.66
N ARG A 85 4.57 6.27 -13.32
CA ARG A 85 4.51 6.13 -14.79
C ARG A 85 3.32 5.29 -15.27
N HIS A 86 2.47 4.82 -14.35
CA HIS A 86 1.39 3.87 -14.66
C HIS A 86 1.88 2.60 -15.39
N ASP A 87 3.08 2.12 -15.03
CA ASP A 87 3.68 0.90 -15.58
C ASP A 87 3.25 -0.32 -14.74
N TRP A 88 1.99 -0.73 -14.93
CA TRP A 88 1.36 -1.78 -14.11
C TRP A 88 1.99 -3.15 -14.32
N HIS A 89 2.56 -3.39 -15.51
CA HIS A 89 3.31 -4.61 -15.77
C HIS A 89 4.61 -4.65 -14.96
N GLU A 90 5.35 -3.53 -14.88
CA GLU A 90 6.49 -3.44 -13.97
C GLU A 90 6.05 -3.54 -12.51
N PHE A 91 5.00 -2.82 -12.11
CA PHE A 91 4.47 -2.86 -10.75
C PHE A 91 4.28 -4.31 -10.29
N GLU A 92 3.56 -5.10 -11.07
CA GLU A 92 3.28 -6.50 -10.74
C GLU A 92 4.55 -7.35 -10.62
N ARG A 93 5.58 -7.10 -11.45
CA ARG A 93 6.86 -7.84 -11.40
C ARG A 93 7.66 -7.58 -10.13
N LEU A 94 7.44 -6.48 -9.42
CA LEU A 94 8.15 -6.16 -8.17
C LEU A 94 7.65 -7.01 -6.99
N PHE A 95 6.46 -7.60 -7.12
CA PHE A 95 5.85 -8.44 -6.11
C PHE A 95 6.07 -9.93 -6.41
N ALA A 96 6.11 -10.75 -5.35
CA ALA A 96 6.09 -12.19 -5.50
C ALA A 96 4.77 -12.65 -6.12
N THR A 97 4.76 -13.77 -6.85
CA THR A 97 3.54 -14.28 -7.51
C THR A 97 2.36 -14.44 -6.55
N ASN A 98 2.64 -14.82 -5.31
CA ASN A 98 1.64 -15.04 -4.27
C ASN A 98 1.46 -13.83 -3.33
N ALA A 99 2.01 -12.65 -3.65
CA ALA A 99 2.06 -11.49 -2.76
C ALA A 99 0.68 -11.00 -2.31
N THR A 100 0.64 -10.42 -1.10
CA THR A 100 -0.55 -9.79 -0.53
C THR A 100 -0.25 -8.35 -0.16
N LEU A 101 -1.13 -7.45 -0.57
CA LEU A 101 -0.96 -6.02 -0.41
C LEU A 101 -2.18 -5.45 0.33
N ASP A 102 -1.95 -4.57 1.29
CA ASP A 102 -2.98 -3.96 2.15
C ASP A 102 -2.92 -2.42 2.05
N TYR A 103 -3.90 -1.84 1.38
CA TYR A 103 -4.06 -0.40 1.15
C TYR A 103 -5.18 0.21 2.02
N THR A 104 -5.67 -0.54 3.01
CA THR A 104 -6.82 -0.12 3.84
C THR A 104 -6.54 1.13 4.67
N ALA A 105 -5.27 1.43 4.97
CA ALA A 105 -4.86 2.64 5.69
C ALA A 105 -5.30 3.95 5.03
N PHE A 106 -5.57 3.92 3.71
CA PHE A 106 -6.10 5.04 2.94
C PHE A 106 -7.44 4.71 2.26
N GLY A 107 -8.17 3.70 2.77
CA GLY A 107 -9.48 3.30 2.25
C GLY A 107 -9.43 2.42 1.00
N GLY A 108 -8.25 1.93 0.60
CA GLY A 108 -8.09 0.97 -0.49
C GLY A 108 -8.35 -0.48 -0.07
N PRO A 109 -8.27 -1.43 -1.02
CA PRO A 109 -8.53 -2.84 -0.77
C PRO A 109 -7.31 -3.57 -0.17
N VAL A 110 -7.57 -4.80 0.30
CA VAL A 110 -6.54 -5.83 0.49
C VAL A 110 -6.65 -6.80 -0.69
N GLY A 111 -5.54 -7.13 -1.34
CA GLY A 111 -5.57 -7.98 -2.52
C GLY A 111 -4.22 -8.51 -2.99
N SER A 112 -4.26 -9.25 -4.08
CA SER A 112 -3.11 -9.69 -4.86
C SER A 112 -2.46 -8.54 -5.62
N ARG A 113 -1.27 -8.79 -6.19
CA ARG A 113 -0.57 -7.80 -7.03
C ARG A 113 -1.42 -7.30 -8.21
N ALA A 114 -2.24 -8.16 -8.81
CA ALA A 114 -3.09 -7.80 -9.95
C ALA A 114 -4.31 -6.98 -9.52
N GLU A 115 -4.96 -7.36 -8.41
CA GLU A 115 -6.11 -6.62 -7.87
C GLU A 115 -5.71 -5.21 -7.42
N ILE A 116 -4.54 -5.06 -6.78
CA ILE A 116 -4.03 -3.75 -6.40
C ILE A 116 -3.58 -2.94 -7.61
N ALA A 117 -2.95 -3.55 -8.62
CA ALA A 117 -2.59 -2.84 -9.85
C ALA A 117 -3.83 -2.24 -10.54
N ALA A 118 -4.90 -3.02 -10.68
CA ALA A 118 -6.16 -2.56 -11.25
C ALA A 118 -6.82 -1.44 -10.41
N TYR A 119 -6.78 -1.56 -9.08
CA TYR A 119 -7.25 -0.51 -8.19
C TYR A 119 -6.46 0.79 -8.35
N LEU A 120 -5.12 0.70 -8.37
CA LEU A 120 -4.26 1.88 -8.54
C LEU A 120 -4.44 2.51 -9.92
N GLU A 121 -4.57 1.73 -10.98
CA GLU A 121 -4.88 2.22 -12.32
C GLU A 121 -6.16 3.04 -12.32
N GLN A 122 -7.22 2.54 -11.69
CA GLN A 122 -8.49 3.25 -11.58
C GLN A 122 -8.34 4.56 -10.79
N VAL A 123 -7.70 4.53 -9.62
CA VAL A 123 -7.56 5.70 -8.75
C VAL A 123 -6.67 6.79 -9.39
N THR A 124 -5.57 6.39 -10.01
CA THR A 124 -4.61 7.31 -10.62
C THR A 124 -5.12 7.89 -11.94
N SER A 125 -6.06 7.24 -12.64
CA SER A 125 -6.65 7.77 -13.87
C SER A 125 -7.35 9.12 -13.71
N ALA A 126 -7.83 9.44 -12.50
CA ALA A 126 -8.47 10.71 -12.17
C ALA A 126 -7.46 11.79 -11.71
N MET A 127 -6.19 11.44 -11.54
CA MET A 127 -5.14 12.34 -11.07
C MET A 127 -4.44 13.01 -12.26
N ARG A 128 -4.15 14.30 -12.11
CA ARG A 128 -3.35 15.08 -13.06
C ARG A 128 -1.86 14.84 -12.89
N GLY A 129 -1.43 14.40 -11.71
CA GLY A 129 -0.04 14.02 -11.45
C GLY A 129 0.12 13.30 -10.12
N THR A 130 1.10 12.41 -10.06
CA THR A 130 1.50 11.69 -8.85
C THR A 130 3.03 11.69 -8.76
N GLN A 131 3.54 11.75 -7.55
CA GLN A 131 4.96 11.56 -7.28
C GLN A 131 5.13 10.85 -5.95
N HIS A 132 5.64 9.63 -6.01
CA HIS A 132 6.01 8.83 -4.85
C HIS A 132 7.51 8.94 -4.60
N THR A 133 7.87 9.25 -3.37
CA THR A 133 9.26 9.24 -2.90
C THR A 133 9.38 8.39 -1.64
N ILE A 134 10.53 7.78 -1.48
CA ILE A 134 10.91 7.04 -0.27
C ILE A 134 12.20 7.63 0.30
N SER A 135 12.36 7.56 1.62
CA SER A 135 13.55 8.07 2.29
C SER A 135 14.16 7.05 3.25
N THR A 136 13.99 7.23 4.56
CA THR A 136 14.61 6.39 5.58
C THR A 136 13.98 5.00 5.59
N SER A 137 14.83 3.98 5.51
CA SER A 137 14.42 2.57 5.55
C SER A 137 15.11 1.87 6.70
N LEU A 138 14.32 1.26 7.59
CA LEU A 138 14.82 0.29 8.56
C LEU A 138 14.73 -1.09 7.93
N LEU A 139 15.87 -1.61 7.46
CA LEU A 139 15.99 -2.86 6.72
C LEU A 139 16.78 -3.90 7.53
N VAL A 140 16.17 -5.07 7.73
CA VAL A 140 16.79 -6.25 8.33
C VAL A 140 16.77 -7.36 7.29
N VAL A 141 17.95 -7.87 6.92
CA VAL A 141 18.12 -8.99 5.98
C VAL A 141 18.52 -10.23 6.79
N ASP A 142 17.89 -11.36 6.49
CA ASP A 142 18.13 -12.66 7.10
C ASP A 142 18.11 -13.73 6.00
N GLY A 143 19.29 -13.99 5.43
CA GLY A 143 19.47 -14.92 4.31
C GLY A 143 18.65 -14.53 3.07
N ASP A 144 17.61 -15.30 2.80
CA ASP A 144 16.70 -15.13 1.66
C ASP A 144 15.39 -14.42 2.02
N ALA A 145 15.28 -13.89 3.24
CA ALA A 145 14.16 -13.09 3.70
C ALA A 145 14.65 -11.71 4.19
N ALA A 146 13.78 -10.71 4.07
CA ALA A 146 14.05 -9.40 4.67
C ALA A 146 12.76 -8.73 5.15
N THR A 147 12.90 -7.81 6.09
CA THR A 147 11.83 -6.90 6.52
C THR A 147 12.26 -5.47 6.33
N ALA A 148 11.35 -4.63 5.81
CA ALA A 148 11.60 -3.21 5.68
C ALA A 148 10.46 -2.39 6.29
N ARG A 149 10.82 -1.31 6.98
CA ARG A 149 9.92 -0.20 7.28
C ARG A 149 10.47 1.06 6.63
N THR A 150 9.79 1.54 5.60
CA THR A 150 10.29 2.64 4.75
C THR A 150 9.37 3.83 4.82
N ALA A 151 9.91 5.01 5.14
CA ALA A 151 9.19 6.27 5.05
C ALA A 151 8.84 6.55 3.58
N GLY A 152 7.56 6.75 3.30
CA GLY A 152 7.03 7.14 2.01
C GLY A 152 6.36 8.50 2.07
N HIS A 153 6.52 9.27 1.01
CA HIS A 153 5.74 10.48 0.76
C HIS A 153 5.15 10.40 -0.64
N ALA A 154 3.86 10.68 -0.75
CA ALA A 154 3.19 10.82 -2.04
C ALA A 154 2.62 12.23 -2.16
N MET A 155 2.89 12.88 -3.27
CA MET A 155 2.23 14.12 -3.68
C MET A 155 1.33 13.79 -4.85
N MET A 156 0.06 14.18 -4.75
CA MET A 156 -0.94 13.89 -5.77
C MET A 156 -1.64 15.19 -6.16
N ILE A 157 -1.86 15.38 -7.45
CA ILE A 157 -2.60 16.51 -8.00
C ILE A 157 -3.88 15.97 -8.62
N SER A 158 -5.02 16.48 -8.18
CA SER A 158 -6.34 16.23 -8.78
C SER A 158 -6.98 17.56 -9.17
N ALA A 159 -8.12 17.50 -9.86
CA ALA A 159 -8.95 18.66 -10.13
C ALA A 159 -10.19 18.64 -9.24
N ASP A 160 -10.60 19.77 -8.69
CA ASP A 160 -11.93 19.90 -8.10
C ASP A 160 -13.04 20.03 -9.16
N GLU A 161 -14.29 20.17 -8.73
CA GLU A 161 -15.45 20.28 -9.62
C GLU A 161 -15.38 21.49 -10.57
N THR A 162 -14.58 22.51 -10.23
CA THR A 162 -14.38 23.71 -11.05
C THR A 162 -13.19 23.58 -12.00
N GLY A 163 -12.45 22.47 -11.93
CA GLY A 163 -11.26 22.19 -12.73
C GLY A 163 -9.96 22.77 -12.18
N VAL A 164 -9.99 23.35 -10.98
CA VAL A 164 -8.81 23.93 -10.30
C VAL A 164 -8.01 22.82 -9.63
N ASP A 165 -6.68 22.91 -9.73
CA ASP A 165 -5.79 21.93 -9.13
C ASP A 165 -5.89 21.91 -7.60
N ARG A 166 -5.95 20.70 -7.05
CA ARG A 166 -5.86 20.40 -5.62
C ARG A 166 -4.66 19.50 -5.41
N VAL A 167 -3.77 19.91 -4.51
CA VAL A 167 -2.59 19.14 -4.14
C VAL A 167 -2.87 18.45 -2.83
N CYS A 168 -2.70 17.13 -2.79
CA CYS A 168 -2.77 16.33 -1.58
C CYS A 168 -1.37 15.79 -1.25
N PHE A 169 -0.93 16.01 -0.02
CA PHE A 169 0.29 15.45 0.53
C PHE A 169 -0.05 14.28 1.43
N VAL A 170 0.63 13.16 1.22
CA VAL A 170 0.49 11.94 2.02
C VAL A 170 1.85 11.55 2.58
N GLY A 171 1.89 11.31 3.89
CA GLY A 171 3.00 10.69 4.59
C GLY A 171 2.59 9.33 5.12
N LEU A 172 3.39 8.32 4.86
CA LEU A 172 3.10 6.94 5.25
C LEU A 172 4.38 6.15 5.56
N TRP A 173 4.18 5.00 6.18
CA TRP A 173 5.19 3.95 6.27
C TRP A 173 4.76 2.77 5.45
N TYR A 174 5.61 2.35 4.52
CA TYR A 174 5.50 1.01 3.94
C TYR A 174 6.08 0.00 4.91
N ARG A 175 5.36 -1.11 5.12
CA ARG A 175 5.81 -2.25 5.91
C ARG A 175 5.87 -3.46 5.00
N ASP A 176 7.09 -3.89 4.69
CA ASP A 176 7.34 -4.90 3.70
C ASP A 176 7.93 -6.17 4.32
N LEU A 177 7.43 -7.31 3.82
CA LEU A 177 8.12 -8.58 3.84
C LEU A 177 8.69 -8.82 2.45
N LEU A 178 9.98 -9.11 2.37
CA LEU A 178 10.67 -9.37 1.11
C LEU A 178 11.26 -10.78 1.12
N VAL A 179 11.34 -11.37 -0.06
CA VAL A 179 11.91 -12.70 -0.29
C VAL A 179 12.84 -12.67 -1.48
N ARG A 180 13.98 -13.34 -1.39
CA ARG A 180 14.83 -13.61 -2.54
C ARG A 180 14.18 -14.69 -3.38
N THR A 181 14.15 -14.48 -4.68
CA THR A 181 13.73 -15.48 -5.67
C THR A 181 14.89 -15.73 -6.63
N GLU A 182 14.76 -16.73 -7.49
CA GLU A 182 15.72 -16.96 -8.59
C GLU A 182 15.87 -15.75 -9.52
N CYS A 183 14.86 -14.87 -9.56
CA CYS A 183 14.85 -13.64 -10.35
C CYS A 183 15.19 -12.38 -9.53
N GLY A 184 15.80 -12.53 -8.35
CA GLY A 184 16.13 -11.46 -7.40
C GLY A 184 15.06 -11.23 -6.33
N TRP A 185 15.22 -10.17 -5.54
CA TRP A 185 14.30 -9.81 -4.45
C TRP A 185 12.90 -9.43 -4.94
N ARG A 186 11.87 -9.83 -4.19
CA ARG A 186 10.46 -9.49 -4.44
C ARG A 186 9.74 -9.13 -3.14
N ILE A 187 8.75 -8.26 -3.24
CA ILE A 187 7.87 -7.94 -2.11
C ILE A 187 6.85 -9.08 -1.96
N ARG A 188 6.91 -9.81 -0.85
CA ARG A 188 5.99 -10.90 -0.49
C ARG A 188 4.72 -10.37 0.17
N SER A 189 4.84 -9.32 0.96
CA SER A 189 3.72 -8.64 1.61
C SER A 189 4.04 -7.16 1.75
N ARG A 190 3.04 -6.30 1.50
CA ARG A 190 3.13 -4.86 1.77
C ARG A 190 1.88 -4.39 2.48
N SER A 191 2.04 -3.69 3.59
CA SER A 191 0.96 -2.88 4.16
C SER A 191 1.37 -1.41 4.29
N GLN A 192 0.38 -0.54 4.19
CA GLN A 192 0.54 0.89 4.43
C GLN A 192 0.18 1.20 5.89
N GLU A 193 0.96 2.06 6.53
CA GLU A 193 0.62 2.69 7.80
C GLU A 193 0.57 4.20 7.58
N ARG A 194 -0.62 4.78 7.78
CA ARG A 194 -0.83 6.22 7.61
C ARG A 194 -0.10 7.00 8.69
N SER A 195 0.74 7.96 8.29
CA SER A 195 1.34 8.93 9.20
C SER A 195 0.51 10.22 9.21
N TRP A 196 0.33 10.86 8.06
CA TRP A 196 -0.44 12.08 7.90
C TRP A 196 -0.97 12.18 6.47
N MET A 197 -2.02 12.97 6.29
CA MET A 197 -2.60 13.30 4.99
C MET A 197 -3.15 14.72 5.10
N HIS A 198 -2.77 15.59 4.16
CA HIS A 198 -3.15 16.99 4.21
C HIS A 198 -3.27 17.56 2.80
N ASP A 199 -4.28 18.39 2.58
CA ASP A 199 -4.41 19.13 1.35
C ASP A 199 -3.60 20.43 1.44
N ALA A 200 -2.94 20.80 0.35
CA ALA A 200 -2.32 22.11 0.26
C ALA A 200 -3.40 23.20 0.38
N PRO A 201 -3.10 24.32 1.06
CA PRO A 201 -3.96 25.48 0.94
C PRO A 201 -4.02 25.92 -0.53
N PRO A 202 -5.11 26.55 -0.98
CA PRO A 202 -5.15 27.18 -2.29
C PRO A 202 -3.96 28.11 -2.46
N VAL A 203 -3.32 28.07 -3.64
CA VAL A 203 -2.28 29.06 -3.96
C VAL A 203 -2.94 30.43 -3.97
N ALA A 204 -2.44 31.35 -3.14
CA ALA A 204 -2.92 32.72 -3.15
C ALA A 204 -2.63 33.33 -4.53
N THR A 205 -3.66 33.84 -5.18
CA THR A 205 -3.49 34.67 -6.38
C THR A 205 -3.21 36.09 -5.89
N ASP A 206 -2.04 36.62 -6.24
CA ASP A 206 -1.70 38.04 -6.06
C ASP A 206 -2.66 38.97 -6.85
#